data_AF-A0A931XA48-F1
#
_entry.id   AF-A0A931XA48-F1
#
_cell.length_a   1.000
_cell.length_b   1.000
_cell.length_c   1.000
_cell.angle_alpha   90.00
_cell.angle_beta   90.00
_cell.angle_gamma   90.00
#
_symmetry.space_group_name_H-M   'P 1'
#
loop_
_entity.id
_entity.type
_entity.pdbx_description
1 polymer ?
#
loop_
_entity_poly.entity_id
_entity_poly.type
_entity_poly.pdbx_seq_one_letter_code
_entity_poly.pdbx_strand_id
1 'polypeptide(L)'
;MTRADRTSALDASSAGAETSSDKPPRETSARCGSCRHLNRESARFCEWCGGRLGRRCPACGATGRAASEVCDACGAALGEDT
;
A
#
# COMPACT_ATOMS: atom_id res chain seq x y z
N MET A 1 -28.21 -29.80 -53.72
CA MET A 1 -27.33 -28.63 -53.69
C MET A 1 -28.22 -27.46 -53.26
N THR A 2 -28.27 -26.92 -52.04
CA THR A 2 -27.35 -26.85 -50.90
C THR A 2 -28.19 -26.54 -49.65
N ARG A 3 -28.04 -27.29 -48.56
CA ARG A 3 -28.32 -26.79 -47.21
C ARG A 3 -26.97 -26.63 -46.53
N ALA A 4 -26.65 -25.43 -46.09
CA ALA A 4 -25.62 -25.16 -45.10
C ALA A 4 -25.98 -23.85 -44.38
N ASP A 5 -26.18 -24.02 -43.09
CA ASP A 5 -26.40 -23.09 -41.98
C ASP A 5 -25.46 -21.88 -41.96
N ARG A 6 -25.86 -20.82 -41.22
CA ARG A 6 -25.01 -20.09 -40.24
C ARG A 6 -25.73 -18.81 -39.75
N THR A 7 -26.37 -18.87 -38.58
CA THR A 7 -25.88 -18.47 -37.24
C THR A 7 -25.82 -16.96 -36.99
N SER A 8 -26.64 -16.54 -36.02
CA SER A 8 -26.69 -15.29 -35.27
C SER A 8 -25.36 -14.80 -34.68
N ALA A 9 -25.22 -13.47 -34.57
CA ALA A 9 -24.58 -12.70 -33.49
C ALA A 9 -24.70 -11.21 -33.88
N LEU A 10 -25.49 -10.35 -33.23
CA LEU A 10 -25.24 -9.68 -31.94
C LEU A 10 -23.81 -9.13 -31.85
N ASP A 11 -23.60 -7.84 -32.08
CA ASP A 11 -22.56 -7.15 -31.32
C ASP A 11 -22.92 -5.67 -31.06
N ALA A 12 -23.20 -5.42 -29.78
CA ALA A 12 -23.42 -4.11 -29.19
C ALA A 12 -22.05 -3.54 -28.80
N SER A 13 -21.45 -2.76 -29.68
CA SER A 13 -20.21 -2.05 -29.35
C SER A 13 -20.50 -0.86 -28.45
N SER A 14 -20.49 -1.15 -27.16
CA SER A 14 -20.42 -0.21 -26.06
C SER A 14 -19.01 0.40 -26.03
N ALA A 15 -18.88 1.70 -26.27
CA ALA A 15 -17.62 2.41 -26.03
C ALA A 15 -17.56 2.78 -24.54
N GLY A 16 -16.73 2.03 -23.82
CA GLY A 16 -16.47 2.19 -22.39
C GLY A 16 -15.83 3.53 -22.05
N ALA A 17 -16.26 4.07 -20.91
CA ALA A 17 -15.62 5.15 -20.21
C ALA A 17 -14.35 4.62 -19.51
N GLU A 18 -13.18 4.89 -20.09
CA GLU A 18 -11.90 4.51 -19.49
C GLU A 18 -11.37 5.69 -18.65
N THR A 19 -11.89 5.83 -17.44
CA THR A 19 -11.21 6.53 -16.36
C THR A 19 -10.06 5.64 -15.87
N SER A 20 -8.84 5.89 -16.34
CA SER A 20 -7.67 5.24 -15.77
C SER A 20 -6.50 6.21 -15.66
N SER A 21 -6.64 7.13 -14.69
CA SER A 21 -5.50 7.71 -14.00
C SER A 21 -5.37 6.98 -12.66
N ASP A 22 -5.24 5.65 -12.71
CA ASP A 22 -4.70 4.87 -11.60
C ASP A 22 -3.23 5.25 -11.45
N LYS A 23 -2.98 6.37 -10.75
CA LYS A 23 -1.65 6.63 -10.22
C LYS A 23 -1.48 5.58 -9.12
N PRO A 24 -0.57 4.59 -9.25
CA PRO A 24 -0.38 3.64 -8.17
C PRO A 24 -0.14 4.45 -6.89
N PRO A 25 -0.74 4.05 -5.75
CA PRO A 25 -0.46 4.73 -4.49
C PRO A 25 1.06 4.79 -4.36
N ARG A 26 1.60 5.99 -4.16
CA ARG A 26 3.04 6.17 -3.94
C ARG A 26 3.41 5.16 -2.86
N GLU A 27 4.16 4.12 -3.20
CA GLU A 27 4.55 3.11 -2.24
C GLU A 27 5.34 3.83 -1.14
N THR A 28 4.69 4.07 0.00
CA THR A 28 5.16 4.93 1.08
C THR A 28 6.27 4.22 1.84
N SER A 29 7.43 4.09 1.21
CA SER A 29 8.54 3.28 1.71
C SER A 29 9.13 3.89 2.99
N ALA A 30 9.29 3.07 4.03
CA ALA A 30 9.90 3.47 5.29
C ALA A 30 11.43 3.38 5.18
N ARG A 31 12.12 4.50 5.38
CA ARG A 31 13.59 4.54 5.38
C ARG A 31 14.15 4.19 6.75
N CYS A 32 15.08 3.23 6.79
CA CYS A 32 15.75 2.84 8.04
C CYS A 32 16.69 3.95 8.54
N GLY A 33 16.54 4.41 9.78
CA GLY A 33 17.46 5.38 10.38
C GLY A 33 18.88 4.84 10.58
N SER A 34 19.04 3.52 10.78
CA SER A 34 20.35 2.90 11.06
C SER A 34 21.18 2.65 9.79
N CYS A 35 20.57 2.06 8.75
CA CYS A 35 21.29 1.66 7.53
C CYS A 35 20.84 2.38 6.26
N ARG A 36 19.78 3.20 6.34
CA ARG A 36 19.19 3.95 5.22
C ARG A 36 18.52 3.12 4.12
N HIS A 37 18.41 1.80 4.29
CA HIS A 37 17.65 0.94 3.38
C HIS A 37 16.17 1.36 3.34
N LEU A 38 15.56 1.29 2.15
CA LEU A 38 14.13 1.53 1.95
C LEU A 38 13.39 0.22 2.17
N ASN A 39 12.37 0.24 3.02
CA ASN A 39 11.59 -0.94 3.36
C ASN A 39 10.12 -0.66 3.06
N ARG A 40 9.31 -1.72 2.97
CA ARG A 40 7.84 -1.58 2.87
C ARG A 40 7.31 -0.77 4.04
N GLU A 41 6.26 0.02 3.82
CA GLU A 41 5.66 0.90 4.84
C GLU A 41 5.22 0.16 6.11
N SER A 42 4.79 -1.08 5.94
CA SER A 42 4.33 -1.97 7.00
C SER A 42 5.45 -2.76 7.67
N ALA A 43 6.70 -2.62 7.22
CA ALA A 43 7.83 -3.31 7.82
C ALA A 43 8.07 -2.82 9.25
N ARG A 44 8.15 -3.76 10.21
CA ARG A 44 8.47 -3.45 11.62
C ARG A 44 9.97 -3.54 11.92
N PHE A 45 10.72 -4.20 11.05
CA PHE A 45 12.15 -4.36 11.11
C PHE A 45 12.72 -4.17 9.72
N CYS A 46 13.96 -3.68 9.64
CA CYS A 46 14.65 -3.52 8.39
C CYS A 46 15.03 -4.88 7.84
N GLU A 47 14.66 -5.14 6.58
CA GLU A 47 14.98 -6.40 5.91
C GLU A 47 16.49 -6.58 5.69
N TRP A 48 17.24 -5.48 5.69
CA TRP A 48 18.68 -5.50 5.47
C TRP A 48 19.51 -5.56 6.77
N CYS A 49 19.21 -4.72 7.78
CA CYS A 49 20.02 -4.67 9.01
C CYS A 49 19.31 -5.18 10.28
N GLY A 50 18.03 -5.56 10.20
CA GLY A 50 17.24 -5.98 11.36
C GLY A 50 16.85 -4.86 12.35
N GLY A 51 17.21 -3.61 12.09
CA GLY A 51 16.86 -2.47 12.93
C GLY A 51 15.34 -2.22 12.95
N ARG A 52 14.77 -1.83 14.09
CA ARG A 52 13.32 -1.56 14.19
C ARG A 52 12.93 -0.38 13.30
N LEU A 53 11.84 -0.57 12.56
CA LEU A 53 11.20 0.44 11.72
C LEU A 53 9.85 0.76 12.36
N GLY A 54 9.70 1.99 12.81
CA GLY A 54 8.52 2.42 13.56
C GLY A 54 8.88 3.09 14.87
N ARG A 55 7.91 3.81 15.41
CA ARG A 55 8.07 4.66 16.59
C ARG A 55 7.56 3.91 17.82
N ARG A 56 8.26 3.99 18.94
CA ARG A 56 7.67 3.53 20.21
C ARG A 56 6.63 4.56 20.65
N CYS A 57 5.42 4.09 20.92
CA CYS A 57 4.39 4.92 21.50
C CYS A 57 4.84 5.40 22.89
N PRO A 58 4.91 6.71 23.15
CA PRO A 58 5.31 7.21 24.47
C PRO A 58 4.28 6.87 25.55
N ALA A 59 2.99 6.73 25.17
CA ALA A 59 1.93 6.41 26.13
C ALA A 59 1.89 4.94 26.59
N CYS A 60 2.08 3.97 25.69
CA CYS A 60 1.93 2.53 26.01
C CYS A 60 3.15 1.66 25.70
N GLY A 61 4.20 2.20 25.08
CA GLY A 61 5.42 1.48 24.73
C GLY A 61 5.33 0.56 23.51
N ALA A 62 4.15 0.37 22.91
CA ALA A 62 3.96 -0.41 21.69
C ALA A 62 4.67 0.21 20.49
N THR A 63 5.16 -0.60 19.55
CA THR A 63 5.78 -0.12 18.30
C THR A 63 4.70 0.18 17.26
N GLY A 64 4.44 1.46 16.99
CA GLY A 64 3.55 1.88 15.91
C GLY A 64 4.20 1.71 14.54
N ARG A 65 3.40 1.79 13.46
CA ARG A 65 3.94 1.83 12.10
C ARG A 65 4.68 3.15 11.90
N ALA A 66 5.70 3.16 11.04
CA ALA A 66 6.50 4.36 10.79
C ALA A 66 5.65 5.52 10.23
N ALA A 67 4.67 5.20 9.39
CA ALA A 67 3.76 6.18 8.79
C ALA A 67 2.53 6.52 9.65
N SER A 68 2.30 5.84 10.77
CA SER A 68 1.12 6.11 11.61
C SER A 68 1.35 7.34 12.49
N GLU A 69 0.39 8.26 12.48
CA GLU A 69 0.33 9.40 13.41
C GLU A 69 -0.30 9.00 14.76
N VAL A 70 -1.08 7.92 14.79
CA VAL A 70 -1.76 7.39 15.98
C VAL A 70 -1.36 5.95 16.27
N CYS A 71 -1.33 5.58 17.54
CA CYS A 71 -0.98 4.24 17.97
C CYS A 71 -2.17 3.29 17.81
N ASP A 72 -2.02 2.25 16.99
CA ASP A 72 -3.06 1.20 16.81
C ASP A 72 -3.38 0.43 18.11
N ALA A 73 -2.49 0.43 19.10
CA ALA A 73 -2.68 -0.30 20.35
C ALA A 73 -3.44 0.47 21.42
N CYS A 74 -3.34 1.80 21.45
CA CYS A 74 -3.92 2.62 22.53
C CYS A 74 -4.58 3.92 22.08
N GLY A 75 -4.48 4.30 20.80
CA GLY A 75 -5.05 5.53 20.24
C GLY A 75 -4.24 6.80 20.51
N ALA A 76 -3.15 6.76 21.28
CA ALA A 76 -2.32 7.94 21.54
C ALA A 76 -1.58 8.43 20.28
N ALA A 77 -1.35 9.73 20.19
CA ALA A 77 -0.53 10.33 19.13
C ALA A 77 0.93 9.85 19.21
N LEU A 78 1.52 9.49 18.08
CA LEU A 78 2.89 8.98 17.97
C LEU A 78 3.95 10.07 17.76
N GLY A 79 3.54 11.32 17.57
CA GLY A 79 4.42 12.47 17.36
C GLY A 79 5.18 12.42 16.03
N GLU A 80 5.36 13.56 15.38
CA GLU A 80 6.34 13.70 14.31
C GLU A 80 7.74 13.76 14.91
N ASP A 81 8.66 13.01 14.31
CA ASP A 81 10.09 13.06 14.63
C ASP A 81 10.60 14.40 14.09
N THR A 82 10.58 15.43 14.94
CA THR A 82 11.15 16.76 14.64
C THR A 82 12.66 16.73 14.78
#